data_AF-A0A2N1PYU1-F1
#
_entry.id   AF-A0A2N1PYU1-F1
#
_cell.length_a   1.000
_cell.length_b   1.000
_cell.length_c   1.000
_cell.angle_alpha   90.00
_cell.angle_beta   90.00
_cell.angle_gamma   90.00
#
_symmetry.space_group_name_H-M   'P 1'
#
loop_
_entity.id
_entity.type
_entity.pdbx_description
1 polymer ?
#
loop_
_entity_poly.entity_id
_entity_poly.type
_entity_poly.pdbx_seq_one_letter_code
_entity_poly.pdbx_strand_id
1 'polypeptide(L)'
;MKELHVISLIGLIFSIIYGLVSYIFFREYAFYAVLGAATSLFSNSLAISATKGKFTTEKIVANLMQRYLFYIVIIVFVYFDTKDQTMRFATTSYVFLVIGLFATKVGIFIYHTPLIKKRKAEIKDEKVDEEDADVS
;
A
#
# COMPACT_ATOMS: atom_id res chain seq x y z
N MET A 1 16.45 -1.55 4.31
CA MET A 1 15.39 -1.20 5.29
C MET A 1 14.78 0.18 5.06
N LYS A 2 15.57 1.26 4.89
CA LYS A 2 15.03 2.60 4.54
C LYS A 2 14.13 2.59 3.30
N GLU A 3 14.48 1.81 2.29
CA GLU A 3 13.73 1.70 1.02
C GLU A 3 12.32 1.14 1.18
N LEU A 4 12.15 0.05 1.93
CA LEU A 4 10.84 -0.55 2.22
C LEU A 4 9.93 0.41 3.01
N HIS A 5 10.53 1.21 3.90
CA HIS A 5 9.80 2.21 4.66
C HIS A 5 9.33 3.38 3.76
N VAL A 6 10.17 3.83 2.82
CA VAL A 6 9.81 4.85 1.82
C VAL A 6 8.68 4.34 0.90
N ILE A 7 8.75 3.09 0.44
CA ILE A 7 7.66 2.48 -0.35
C ILE A 7 6.35 2.46 0.44
N SER A 8 6.41 2.09 1.72
CA SER A 8 5.23 2.10 2.59
C SER A 8 4.68 3.51 2.80
N LEU A 9 5.53 4.53 2.91
CA LEU A 9 5.13 5.93 3.05
C LEU A 9 4.45 6.44 1.77
N ILE A 10 5.00 6.14 0.59
CA ILE A 10 4.39 6.50 -0.70
C ILE A 10 3.02 5.83 -0.85
N GLY A 11 2.92 4.53 -0.51
CA GLY A 11 1.66 3.81 -0.52
C GLY A 11 0.63 4.40 0.46
N LEU A 12 1.07 4.90 1.62
CA LEU A 12 0.22 5.55 2.60
C LEU A 12 -0.30 6.91 2.09
N ILE A 13 0.56 7.73 1.49
CA ILE A 13 0.16 9.00 0.87
C ILE A 13 -0.86 8.74 -0.24
N PHE A 14 -0.61 7.75 -1.11
CA PHE A 14 -1.55 7.36 -2.15
C PHE A 14 -2.89 6.91 -1.56
N SER A 15 -2.87 6.11 -0.50
CA SER A 15 -4.08 5.64 0.20
C SER A 15 -4.90 6.79 0.78
N ILE A 16 -4.24 7.81 1.34
CA ILE A 16 -4.89 9.01 1.87
C ILE A 16 -5.55 9.80 0.74
N ILE A 17 -4.82 10.05 -0.36
CA ILE A 17 -5.35 10.77 -1.52
C ILE A 17 -6.52 9.99 -2.13
N TYR A 18 -6.37 8.69 -2.32
CA TYR A 18 -7.41 7.82 -2.86
C TYR A 18 -8.67 7.82 -1.98
N GLY A 19 -8.50 7.75 -0.65
CA GLY A 19 -9.59 7.86 0.32
C GLY A 19 -10.30 9.22 0.26
N LEU A 20 -9.54 10.32 0.17
CA LEU A 20 -10.07 11.69 0.04
C LEU A 20 -10.86 11.89 -1.26
N VAL A 21 -10.30 11.46 -2.39
CA VAL A 21 -10.97 11.52 -3.69
C VAL A 21 -12.25 10.69 -3.66
N SER A 22 -12.19 9.48 -3.12
CA SER A 22 -13.37 8.64 -2.95
C SER A 22 -14.40 9.29 -2.03
N TYR A 23 -13.98 9.94 -0.95
CA TYR A 23 -14.89 10.62 -0.02
C TYR A 23 -15.59 11.84 -0.63
N ILE A 24 -14.88 12.66 -1.41
CA ILE A 24 -15.41 13.88 -2.02
C ILE A 24 -16.35 13.56 -3.18
N PHE A 25 -15.96 12.64 -4.06
CA PHE A 25 -16.69 12.37 -5.31
C PHE A 25 -17.64 11.15 -5.22
N PHE A 26 -17.35 10.20 -4.34
CA PHE A 26 -17.96 8.87 -4.30
C PHE A 26 -18.23 8.43 -2.85
N ARG A 27 -18.85 9.31 -2.07
CA ARG A 27 -18.99 9.19 -0.61
C ARG A 27 -19.49 7.82 -0.14
N GLU A 28 -20.45 7.24 -0.85
CA GLU A 28 -21.04 5.94 -0.55
C GLU A 28 -20.03 4.78 -0.70
N TYR A 29 -19.02 4.93 -1.56
CA TYR A 29 -17.98 3.93 -1.82
C TYR A 29 -16.68 4.19 -1.07
N ALA A 30 -16.56 5.35 -0.41
CA ALA A 30 -15.35 5.78 0.30
C ALA A 30 -14.95 4.79 1.40
N PHE A 31 -15.93 4.17 2.06
CA PHE A 31 -15.67 3.14 3.05
C PHE A 31 -14.91 1.95 2.46
N TYR A 32 -15.38 1.40 1.32
CA TYR A 32 -14.71 0.28 0.66
C TYR A 32 -13.33 0.65 0.11
N ALA A 33 -13.17 1.89 -0.37
CA ALA A 33 -11.90 2.45 -0.80
C ALA A 33 -10.86 2.45 0.33
N VAL A 34 -11.25 2.98 1.50
CA VAL A 34 -10.40 3.04 2.70
C VAL A 34 -10.15 1.64 3.25
N LEU A 35 -11.15 0.76 3.26
CA LEU A 35 -11.01 -0.63 3.71
C LEU A 35 -9.97 -1.39 2.87
N GLY A 36 -10.05 -1.28 1.53
CA GLY A 36 -9.07 -1.87 0.63
C GLY A 36 -7.67 -1.29 0.84
N ALA A 37 -7.55 0.04 0.98
CA ALA A 37 -6.28 0.71 1.17
C ALA A 37 -5.61 0.36 2.52
N ALA A 38 -6.37 0.38 3.60
CA ALA A 38 -5.92 -0.03 4.93
C ALA A 38 -5.43 -1.48 4.93
N THR A 39 -6.14 -2.35 4.22
CA THR A 39 -5.78 -3.76 4.07
C THR A 39 -4.48 -3.94 3.31
N SER A 40 -4.30 -3.18 2.22
CA SER A 40 -3.05 -3.19 1.46
C SER A 40 -1.86 -2.76 2.34
N LEU A 41 -2.03 -1.69 3.11
CA LEU A 41 -0.99 -1.18 4.02
C LEU A 41 -0.68 -2.14 5.16
N PHE A 42 -1.72 -2.74 5.78
CA PHE A 42 -1.56 -3.73 6.83
C PHE A 42 -0.81 -4.96 6.33
N SER A 43 -1.19 -5.48 5.16
CA SER A 43 -0.49 -6.60 4.51
C SER A 43 0.98 -6.26 4.21
N ASN A 44 1.26 -5.04 3.76
CA ASN A 44 2.63 -4.59 3.52
C ASN A 44 3.45 -4.46 4.81
N SER A 45 2.83 -3.97 5.89
CA SER A 45 3.46 -3.84 7.21
C SER A 45 3.86 -5.20 7.78
N LEU A 46 2.97 -6.20 7.65
CA LEU A 46 3.27 -7.59 8.02
C LEU A 46 4.42 -8.17 7.19
N ALA A 47 4.44 -7.91 5.87
CA ALA A 47 5.53 -8.34 5.01
C ALA A 47 6.87 -7.72 5.43
N ILE A 48 6.91 -6.41 5.71
CA ILE A 48 8.11 -5.74 6.21
C ILE A 48 8.57 -6.36 7.53
N SER A 49 7.64 -6.64 8.43
CA SER A 49 7.95 -7.24 9.74
C SER A 49 8.48 -8.68 9.61
N ALA A 50 7.92 -9.48 8.69
CA ALA A 50 8.37 -10.83 8.41
C ALA A 50 9.77 -10.88 7.78
N THR A 51 10.16 -9.83 7.03
CA THR A 51 11.51 -9.68 6.46
C THR A 51 12.55 -9.12 7.43
N LYS A 52 12.15 -8.68 8.64
CA LYS A 52 13.10 -8.28 9.69
C LYS A 52 13.65 -9.52 10.39
N GLY A 53 14.87 -9.92 10.04
CA GLY A 53 15.63 -10.99 10.72
C GLY A 53 15.99 -12.15 9.80
N LYS A 54 16.25 -13.33 10.38
CA LYS A 54 16.57 -14.54 9.60
C LYS A 54 15.38 -14.92 8.72
N PHE A 55 15.62 -14.98 7.41
CA PHE A 55 14.68 -15.47 6.42
C PHE A 55 14.49 -16.98 6.62
N THR A 56 13.28 -17.37 7.01
CA THR A 56 12.90 -18.77 7.16
C THR A 56 11.68 -19.02 6.30
N THR A 57 11.66 -20.11 5.53
CA THR A 57 10.57 -20.43 4.60
C THR A 57 9.21 -20.43 5.30
N GLU A 58 9.13 -20.93 6.53
CA GLU A 58 7.91 -20.90 7.35
C GLU A 58 7.35 -19.49 7.56
N LYS A 59 8.20 -18.48 7.84
CA LYS A 59 7.75 -17.10 8.05
C LYS A 59 7.17 -16.48 6.78
N ILE A 60 7.75 -16.81 5.62
CA ILE A 60 7.26 -16.34 4.32
C ILE A 60 5.90 -16.97 4.02
N VAL A 61 5.77 -18.29 4.22
CA VAL A 61 4.51 -19.01 4.00
C VAL A 61 3.43 -18.53 4.97
N ALA A 62 3.74 -18.36 6.25
CA ALA A 62 2.80 -17.84 7.25
C ALA A 62 2.29 -16.44 6.89
N ASN A 63 3.19 -15.54 6.48
CA ASN A 63 2.81 -14.19 6.03
C ASN A 63 1.94 -14.23 4.76
N LEU A 64 2.23 -15.15 3.83
CA LEU A 64 1.44 -15.33 2.63
C LEU A 64 0.03 -15.86 2.95
N MET A 65 -0.08 -16.86 3.83
CA MET A 65 -1.35 -17.40 4.32
C MET A 65 -2.18 -16.34 5.04
N GLN A 66 -1.56 -15.56 5.94
CA GLN A 66 -2.23 -14.48 6.66
C GLN A 66 -2.80 -13.44 5.70
N ARG A 67 -2.07 -13.10 4.63
CA ARG A 67 -2.53 -12.17 3.60
C ARG A 67 -3.76 -12.67 2.86
N TYR A 68 -3.77 -13.93 2.42
CA TYR A 68 -4.93 -14.52 1.75
C TYR A 68 -6.14 -14.64 2.67
N LEU A 69 -5.91 -15.04 3.92
CA LEU A 69 -6.97 -15.11 4.93
C LEU A 69 -7.62 -13.73 5.14
N PHE A 70 -6.80 -12.68 5.27
CA PHE A 70 -7.30 -11.31 5.44
C PHE A 70 -8.12 -10.84 4.23
N TYR A 71 -7.68 -11.14 3.01
CA TYR A 71 -8.44 -10.82 1.80
C TYR A 71 -9.78 -11.56 1.73
N ILE A 72 -9.81 -12.85 2.11
CA ILE A 72 -11.06 -13.63 2.16
C ILE A 72 -12.03 -13.02 3.16
N VAL A 73 -11.56 -12.70 4.38
CA VAL A 73 -12.39 -12.10 5.43
C VAL A 73 -13.03 -10.80 4.94
N ILE A 74 -12.27 -9.95 4.24
CA ILE A 74 -12.79 -8.68 3.73
C ILE A 74 -13.77 -8.86 2.58
N ILE A 75 -13.48 -9.79 1.65
CA ILE A 75 -14.39 -10.08 0.53
C ILE A 75 -15.73 -10.59 1.08
N VAL A 76 -15.69 -11.47 2.08
CA VAL A 76 -16.88 -12.00 2.76
C VAL A 76 -17.61 -10.89 3.52
N PHE A 77 -16.89 -10.03 4.22
CA PHE A 77 -17.48 -8.88 4.91
C PHE A 77 -18.23 -7.94 3.95
N VAL A 78 -17.59 -7.54 2.84
CA VAL A 78 -18.22 -6.69 1.82
C VAL A 78 -19.37 -7.41 1.12
N TYR A 79 -19.29 -8.73 0.94
CA TYR A 79 -20.41 -9.51 0.41
C TYR A 79 -21.64 -9.39 1.31
N PHE A 80 -21.47 -9.63 2.62
CA PHE A 80 -22.58 -9.53 3.56
C PHE A 80 -23.13 -8.11 3.73
N ASP A 81 -22.28 -7.09 3.57
CA ASP A 81 -22.68 -5.68 3.63
C ASP A 81 -23.45 -5.21 2.37
N THR A 82 -23.15 -5.80 1.21
CA THR A 82 -23.71 -5.38 -0.09
C THR A 82 -24.74 -6.34 -0.69
N LYS A 83 -24.93 -7.54 -0.12
CA LYS A 83 -25.82 -8.59 -0.68
C LYS A 83 -27.28 -8.17 -0.83
N ASP A 84 -27.76 -7.28 0.03
CA ASP A 84 -29.16 -6.83 0.05
C ASP A 84 -29.36 -5.54 -0.77
N GLN A 85 -28.29 -5.03 -1.38
CA GLN A 85 -28.28 -3.81 -2.17
C GLN A 85 -28.37 -4.09 -3.67
N THR A 86 -28.54 -3.04 -4.48
CA THR A 86 -28.56 -3.19 -5.95
C THR A 86 -27.24 -3.75 -6.47
N MET A 87 -27.31 -4.62 -7.48
CA MET A 87 -26.14 -5.26 -8.10
C MET A 87 -25.07 -4.25 -8.56
N ARG A 88 -25.51 -3.07 -9.02
CA ARG A 88 -24.61 -1.97 -9.40
C ARG A 88 -23.80 -1.45 -8.21
N PHE A 89 -24.44 -1.25 -7.06
CA PHE A 89 -23.78 -0.81 -5.84
C PHE A 89 -22.75 -1.83 -5.36
N ALA A 90 -23.13 -3.10 -5.30
CA ALA A 90 -22.22 -4.18 -4.91
C ALA A 90 -20.98 -4.22 -5.83
N THR A 91 -21.19 -4.16 -7.14
CA THR A 91 -20.10 -4.19 -8.13
C THR A 91 -19.15 -2.99 -7.94
N THR A 92 -19.68 -1.77 -7.83
CA THR A 92 -18.85 -0.57 -7.63
C THR A 92 -18.09 -0.61 -6.31
N SER A 93 -18.71 -1.11 -5.24
CA SER A 93 -18.06 -1.31 -3.93
C SER A 93 -16.86 -2.25 -4.03
N TYR A 94 -16.99 -3.36 -4.76
CA TYR A 94 -15.87 -4.27 -5.03
C TYR A 94 -14.78 -3.61 -5.88
N VAL A 95 -15.13 -2.77 -6.86
CA VAL A 95 -14.14 -2.03 -7.66
C VAL A 95 -13.32 -1.09 -6.77
N PHE A 96 -13.96 -0.31 -5.91
CA PHE A 96 -13.25 0.59 -4.98
C PHE A 96 -12.40 -0.19 -3.97
N LEU A 97 -12.92 -1.32 -3.47
CA LEU A 97 -12.15 -2.21 -2.60
C LEU A 97 -10.88 -2.72 -3.28
N VAL A 98 -11.00 -3.25 -4.51
CA VAL A 98 -9.87 -3.81 -5.25
C VAL A 98 -8.85 -2.72 -5.57
N ILE A 99 -9.28 -1.54 -6.02
CA ILE A 99 -8.35 -0.41 -6.26
C ILE A 99 -7.59 -0.05 -4.96
N GLY A 100 -8.29 -0.02 -3.82
CA GLY A 100 -7.66 0.16 -2.51
C GLY A 100 -6.63 -0.94 -2.20
N LEU A 101 -6.95 -2.21 -2.47
CA LEU A 101 -6.03 -3.34 -2.28
C LEU A 101 -4.76 -3.25 -3.14
N PHE A 102 -4.81 -2.51 -4.25
CA PHE A 102 -3.66 -2.27 -5.13
C PHE A 102 -2.82 -1.05 -4.71
N ALA A 103 -3.22 -0.26 -3.72
CA ALA A 103 -2.55 0.97 -3.31
C ALA A 103 -1.04 0.78 -3.05
N THR A 104 -0.64 -0.29 -2.35
CA THR A 104 0.79 -0.53 -2.07
C THR A 104 1.56 -0.96 -3.32
N LYS A 105 0.93 -1.68 -4.26
CA LYS A 105 1.58 -2.03 -5.54
C LYS A 105 1.84 -0.80 -6.40
N VAL A 106 0.93 0.17 -6.38
CA VAL A 106 1.12 1.47 -7.00
C VAL A 106 2.32 2.20 -6.36
N GLY A 107 2.47 2.15 -5.04
CA GLY A 107 3.64 2.69 -4.35
C GLY A 107 4.97 2.06 -4.79
N ILE A 108 5.01 0.74 -4.98
CA ILE A 108 6.18 0.03 -5.51
C ILE A 108 6.50 0.47 -6.95
N PHE A 109 5.46 0.58 -7.79
CA PHE A 109 5.59 1.00 -9.18
C PHE A 109 6.14 2.42 -9.29
N ILE A 110 5.58 3.37 -8.52
CA ILE A 110 6.04 4.75 -8.46
C ILE A 110 7.51 4.80 -8.01
N TYR A 111 7.87 4.06 -6.97
CA TYR A 111 9.24 4.03 -6.43
C TYR A 111 10.29 3.56 -7.45
N HIS A 112 9.94 2.65 -8.36
CA HIS A 112 10.85 2.16 -9.41
C HIS A 112 10.85 3.03 -10.69
N THR A 113 10.02 4.08 -10.75
CA THR A 113 9.98 5.02 -11.88
C THR A 113 11.31 5.79 -11.97
N PRO A 114 11.87 6.01 -13.18
CA PRO A 114 13.17 6.65 -13.39
C PRO A 114 13.32 8.04 -12.74
N LEU A 115 12.23 8.78 -12.55
CA LEU A 115 12.21 10.08 -11.87
C LEU A 115 12.68 10.00 -10.40
N ILE A 116 12.27 8.98 -9.66
CA ILE A 116 12.68 8.79 -8.25
C ILE A 116 14.10 8.24 -8.16
N LYS A 117 14.52 7.43 -9.14
CA LYS A 117 15.89 6.93 -9.24
C LYS A 117 16.89 8.06 -9.48
N LYS A 118 16.55 9.05 -10.30
CA LYS A 118 17.37 10.26 -10.52
C LYS A 118 17.49 11.11 -9.27
N ARG A 119 16.37 11.42 -8.59
CA ARG A 119 16.40 12.16 -7.32
C ARG A 119 17.25 11.50 -6.24
N LYS A 120 17.24 10.16 -6.19
CA LYS A 120 18.10 9.42 -5.25
C LYS A 120 19.59 9.53 -5.55
N ALA A 121 19.96 9.69 -6.83
CA ALA A 121 21.35 9.92 -7.21
C ALA A 121 21.77 11.34 -6.79
N GLU A 122 20.95 12.34 -7.12
CA GLU A 122 21.20 13.76 -6.77
C GLU A 122 21.35 13.98 -5.25
N ILE A 123 20.45 13.41 -4.43
CA ILE A 123 20.52 13.52 -2.95
C ILE A 123 21.76 12.79 -2.39
N LYS A 124 22.30 11.82 -3.12
CA LYS A 124 23.49 11.08 -2.69
C LYS A 124 24.76 11.85 -3.05
N ASP A 125 24.75 12.54 -4.19
CA ASP A 125 25.86 13.38 -4.64
C ASP A 125 25.97 14.65 -3.77
N GLU A 126 24.85 15.31 -3.44
CA GLU A 126 24.83 16.47 -2.51
C GLU A 126 25.44 16.16 -1.14
N LYS A 127 25.24 14.95 -0.62
CA LYS A 127 25.76 14.55 0.71
C LYS A 127 27.25 14.25 0.71
N VAL A 128 27.79 13.83 -0.43
CA VAL A 128 29.22 13.59 -0.58
C VAL A 128 29.93 14.96 -0.67
N ASP A 129 29.34 15.90 -1.40
CA ASP A 129 29.88 17.26 -1.51
C ASP A 129 29.86 18.04 -0.17
N GLU A 130 28.85 17.82 0.69
CA GLU A 130 28.81 18.41 2.04
C GLU A 130 29.82 17.77 3.02
N GLU A 131 30.08 16.46 2.93
CA GLU A 131 31.07 15.79 3.79
C GLU A 131 32.52 16.16 3.41
N ASP A 132 32.81 16.43 2.13
CA ASP A 132 34.14 16.86 1.68
C ASP A 132 34.42 18.36 1.97
N ALA A 133 33.36 19.17 2.12
CA ALA A 133 33.46 20.59 2.44
C ALA A 133 33.73 20.88 3.94
N ASP A 134 33.40 19.95 4.84
CA ASP A 134 33.58 20.12 6.31
C ASP A 134 34.93 19.55 6.81
N VAL A 135 35.75 18.98 5.92
CA VAL A 135 37.08 18.39 6.21
C VAL A 135 38.23 19.24 5.63
N SER A 136 37.93 20.38 4.98
CA SER A 136 38.91 21.26 4.34
C SER A 136 39.19 22.56 5.11
#